data_AF-A0A7I8DFF8-F1
#
_entry.id   AF-A0A7I8DFF8-F1
#
_cell.length_a   1.000
_cell.length_b   1.000
_cell.length_c   1.000
_cell.angle_alpha   90.00
_cell.angle_beta   90.00
_cell.angle_gamma   90.00
#
_symmetry.space_group_name_H-M   'P 1'
#
loop_
_entity.id
_entity.type
_entity.pdbx_description
1 polymer ?
#
loop_
_entity_poly.entity_id
_entity_poly.type
_entity_poly.pdbx_seq_one_letter_code
_entity_poly.pdbx_strand_id
1 'polypeptide(L)'
;MAGLFIFIAIVSGLIARMSAHDIAKTFIKGCQQMVYGALIVGMARAVGLILDDGKILDTIVNALASLLAPLPPVGGAISMVIGSVALQFLISSGSGESTVLMPILVPLSDLLHITRQVAVQAVMFGEGFVNTINPTSGVLMGVLASSGISYGKWLNSCFH
;
A
#
# COMPACT_ATOMS: atom_id res chain seq x y z
N MET A 1 -14.31 -7.44 -5.61
CA MET A 1 -12.90 -7.85 -5.83
C MET A 1 -12.73 -9.37 -5.83
N ALA A 2 -13.17 -10.11 -4.80
CA ALA A 2 -12.98 -11.57 -4.74
C ALA A 2 -13.48 -12.35 -5.99
N GLY A 3 -14.68 -12.03 -6.48
CA GLY A 3 -15.22 -12.67 -7.69
C GLY A 3 -14.40 -12.44 -8.95
N LEU A 4 -13.77 -11.26 -9.09
CA LEU A 4 -12.91 -10.95 -10.24
C LEU A 4 -11.62 -11.78 -10.21
N PHE A 5 -10.99 -11.91 -9.04
CA PHE A 5 -9.79 -12.73 -8.90
C PHE A 5 -10.06 -14.22 -9.12
N ILE A 6 -11.21 -14.71 -8.65
CA ILE A 6 -11.65 -16.10 -8.93
C ILE A 6 -11.88 -16.28 -10.42
N PHE A 7 -12.55 -15.33 -11.07
CA PHE A 7 -12.77 -15.37 -12.51
C PHE A 7 -11.44 -15.41 -13.29
N ILE A 8 -10.50 -14.53 -12.97
CA ILE A 8 -9.17 -14.51 -13.60
C ILE A 8 -8.41 -15.82 -13.36
N ALA A 9 -8.49 -16.40 -12.16
CA ALA A 9 -7.85 -17.67 -11.83
C ALA A 9 -8.42 -18.84 -12.64
N ILE A 10 -9.74 -18.86 -12.86
CA ILE A 10 -10.40 -19.87 -13.69
C ILE A 10 -10.01 -19.68 -15.16
N VAL A 11 -10.09 -18.46 -15.68
CA VAL A 11 -9.77 -18.15 -17.08
C VAL A 11 -8.30 -18.45 -17.40
N SER A 12 -7.36 -18.07 -16.53
CA SER A 12 -5.94 -18.36 -16.72
C SER A 12 -5.65 -19.86 -16.68
N GLY A 13 -6.32 -20.60 -15.78
CA GLY A 13 -6.24 -22.06 -15.71
C GLY A 13 -6.78 -22.75 -16.97
N LEU A 14 -7.89 -22.25 -17.53
CA LEU A 14 -8.45 -22.74 -18.79
C LEU A 14 -7.52 -22.47 -19.99
N ILE A 15 -6.92 -21.27 -20.08
CA ILE A 15 -5.94 -20.93 -21.11
C ILE A 15 -4.70 -21.83 -21.02
N ALA A 16 -4.25 -22.12 -19.79
CA ALA A 16 -3.17 -23.06 -19.51
C ALA A 16 -3.54 -24.55 -19.71
N ARG A 17 -4.78 -24.84 -20.16
CA ARG A 17 -5.32 -26.19 -20.38
C ARG A 17 -5.26 -27.08 -19.13
N MET A 18 -5.41 -26.48 -17.95
CA MET A 18 -5.43 -27.19 -16.68
C MET A 18 -6.80 -27.83 -16.44
N SER A 19 -6.83 -29.00 -15.80
CA SER A 19 -8.09 -29.59 -15.34
C SER A 19 -8.68 -28.76 -14.19
N ALA A 20 -10.00 -28.86 -13.94
CA ALA A 20 -10.64 -28.17 -12.82
C ALA A 20 -9.99 -28.51 -11.47
N HIS A 21 -9.51 -29.75 -11.31
CA HIS A 21 -8.80 -30.20 -10.12
C HIS A 21 -7.43 -29.51 -9.98
N ASP A 22 -6.68 -29.37 -11.08
CA ASP A 22 -5.37 -28.71 -11.06
C ASP A 22 -5.49 -27.21 -10.79
N ILE A 23 -6.53 -26.56 -11.32
CA ILE A 23 -6.83 -25.15 -11.03
C ILE A 23 -7.07 -24.98 -9.54
N ALA A 24 -7.93 -25.81 -8.93
CA ALA A 24 -8.23 -25.76 -7.51
C ALA A 24 -6.99 -26.02 -6.64
N LYS A 25 -6.20 -27.05 -6.98
CA LYS A 25 -4.97 -27.38 -6.25
C LYS A 25 -3.93 -26.27 -6.33
N THR A 26 -3.79 -25.65 -7.49
CA THR A 26 -2.84 -24.53 -7.71
C THR A 26 -3.28 -23.28 -6.98
N PHE A 27 -4.58 -22.99 -6.99
CA PHE A 27 -5.16 -21.90 -6.22
C PHE A 27 -4.90 -22.07 -4.72
N ILE A 28 -5.19 -23.25 -4.16
CA ILE A 28 -4.94 -23.56 -2.74
C ILE A 28 -3.45 -23.42 -2.40
N LYS A 29 -2.56 -23.90 -3.27
CA LYS A 29 -1.11 -23.75 -3.10
C LYS A 29 -0.68 -22.27 -3.07
N GLY A 30 -1.28 -21.44 -3.91
CA GLY A 30 -1.09 -19.98 -3.87
C GLY A 30 -1.58 -19.37 -2.55
N CYS A 31 -2.77 -19.77 -2.08
CA CYS A 31 -3.30 -19.34 -0.79
C CYS A 31 -2.36 -19.70 0.38
N GLN A 32 -1.76 -20.89 0.36
CA GLN A 32 -0.81 -21.33 1.40
C GLN A 32 0.39 -20.40 1.52
N GLN A 33 0.91 -19.88 0.40
CA GLN A 33 2.03 -18.94 0.41
C GLN A 33 1.65 -17.57 1.01
N MET A 34 0.37 -17.20 0.96
CA MET A 34 -0.12 -15.93 1.51
C MET A 34 -0.42 -15.98 3.01
N VAL A 35 -0.52 -17.17 3.61
CA VAL A 35 -0.90 -17.32 5.04
C VAL A 35 0.04 -16.55 5.96
N TYR A 36 1.35 -16.60 5.72
CA TYR A 36 2.33 -15.89 6.54
C TYR A 36 2.12 -14.36 6.50
N GLY A 37 1.96 -13.79 5.30
CA GLY A 37 1.66 -12.37 5.14
C GLY A 37 0.31 -11.99 5.75
N ALA A 38 -0.71 -12.83 5.60
CA ALA A 38 -2.03 -12.60 6.17
C ALA A 38 -2.01 -12.55 7.72
N LEU A 39 -1.20 -13.39 8.37
CA LEU A 39 -1.03 -13.36 9.83
C LEU A 39 -0.37 -12.06 10.30
N ILE A 40 0.67 -11.60 9.60
CA ILE A 40 1.34 -10.32 9.91
C ILE A 40 0.38 -9.15 9.74
N VAL A 41 -0.36 -9.10 8.63
CA VAL A 41 -1.36 -8.06 8.37
C VAL A 41 -2.47 -8.09 9.42
N GLY A 42 -2.91 -9.29 9.83
CA GLY A 42 -3.89 -9.46 10.90
C GLY A 42 -3.42 -8.89 12.24
N MET A 43 -2.17 -9.16 12.63
CA MET A 43 -1.58 -8.58 13.84
C MET A 43 -1.43 -7.05 13.75
N ALA A 44 -0.95 -6.53 12.61
CA ALA A 44 -0.85 -5.10 12.40
C ALA A 44 -2.22 -4.41 12.49
N ARG A 45 -3.27 -5.04 11.95
CA ARG A 45 -4.64 -4.54 12.04
C ARG A 45 -5.16 -4.54 13.48
N ALA A 46 -4.81 -5.55 14.28
CA ALA A 46 -5.20 -5.62 15.69
C ALA A 46 -4.63 -4.44 16.50
N VAL A 47 -3.37 -4.05 16.25
CA VAL A 47 -2.78 -2.84 16.87
C VAL A 47 -3.58 -1.60 16.50
N GLY A 48 -3.95 -1.45 15.23
CA GLY A 48 -4.79 -0.34 14.76
C GLY A 48 -6.15 -0.29 15.46
N LEU A 49 -6.80 -1.44 15.69
CA LEU A 49 -8.07 -1.50 16.43
C LEU A 49 -7.91 -1.08 17.90
N ILE A 50 -6.82 -1.49 18.57
CA ILE A 50 -6.57 -1.09 19.96
C ILE A 50 -6.34 0.43 20.06
N LEU A 51 -5.65 1.03 19.09
CA LEU A 51 -5.45 2.48 19.05
C LEU A 51 -6.75 3.26 18.81
N ASP A 52 -7.66 2.67 18.03
CA ASP A 52 -9.00 3.19 17.77
C ASP A 52 -9.85 3.16 19.05
N ASP A 53 -9.95 2.00 19.69
CA ASP A 53 -10.67 1.82 20.96
C ASP A 53 -10.10 2.70 22.09
N GLY A 54 -8.78 2.95 22.06
CA GLY A 54 -8.09 3.84 22.97
C GLY A 54 -8.28 5.34 22.70
N LYS A 55 -9.04 5.73 21.67
CA LYS A 55 -9.23 7.13 21.21
C LYS A 55 -7.93 7.86 20.85
N ILE A 56 -6.86 7.11 20.58
CA ILE A 56 -5.57 7.67 20.18
C ILE A 56 -5.66 8.11 18.72
N LEU A 57 -6.34 7.33 17.87
CA LEU A 57 -6.55 7.67 16.46
C LEU A 57 -7.30 8.99 16.31
N ASP A 58 -8.39 9.20 17.04
CA ASP A 58 -9.15 10.45 17.02
C ASP A 58 -8.27 11.67 17.37
N THR A 59 -7.39 11.52 18.35
CA THR A 59 -6.48 12.58 18.78
C THR A 59 -5.48 12.94 17.67
N ILE A 60 -4.88 11.93 17.04
CA ILE A 60 -3.93 12.12 15.92
C ILE A 60 -4.64 12.75 14.72
N VAL A 61 -5.81 12.23 14.35
CA VAL A 61 -6.61 12.73 13.23
C VAL A 61 -7.01 14.18 13.47
N ASN A 62 -7.47 14.53 14.68
CA ASN A 62 -7.84 15.90 15.01
C ASN A 62 -6.63 16.86 14.98
N ALA A 63 -5.48 16.42 15.48
CA ALA A 63 -4.25 17.21 15.40
C ALA A 63 -3.85 17.48 13.94
N LEU A 64 -3.85 16.46 13.09
CA LEU A 64 -3.56 16.59 11.65
C LEU A 64 -4.61 17.44 10.93
N ALA A 65 -5.88 17.25 11.24
CA ALA A 65 -6.97 18.04 10.67
C ALA A 65 -6.83 19.52 11.04
N SER A 66 -6.48 19.85 12.28
CA SER A 66 -6.26 21.24 12.71
C SER A 66 -5.05 21.89 12.01
N LEU A 67 -4.00 21.11 11.74
CA LEU A 67 -2.82 21.57 11.01
C LEU A 67 -3.13 21.84 9.53
N LEU A 68 -4.00 21.01 8.93
CA LEU A 68 -4.33 21.04 7.50
C LEU A 68 -5.59 21.86 7.17
N ALA A 69 -6.41 22.21 8.17
CA ALA A 69 -7.62 23.02 8.03
C ALA A 69 -7.43 24.35 7.27
N PRO A 70 -6.32 25.10 7.42
CA PRO A 70 -6.14 26.34 6.66
C PRO A 70 -5.78 26.11 5.18
N LEU A 71 -5.48 24.88 4.76
CA LEU A 71 -5.11 24.57 3.38
C LEU A 71 -6.34 24.27 2.52
N PRO A 72 -6.30 24.60 1.21
CA PRO A 72 -7.30 24.13 0.27
C PRO A 72 -7.26 22.58 0.15
N PRO A 73 -8.34 21.93 -0.31
CA PRO A 73 -8.41 20.46 -0.42
C PRO A 73 -7.25 19.83 -1.21
N VAL A 74 -6.76 20.53 -2.23
CA VAL A 74 -5.58 20.12 -3.01
C VAL A 74 -4.31 20.12 -2.15
N GLY A 75 -4.13 21.14 -1.31
CA GLY A 75 -3.01 21.22 -0.37
C GLY A 75 -3.07 20.09 0.64
N GLY A 76 -4.25 19.80 1.19
CA GLY A 76 -4.46 18.64 2.08
C GLY A 76 -4.10 17.31 1.41
N ALA A 77 -4.54 17.09 0.16
CA ALA A 77 -4.20 15.89 -0.59
C ALA A 77 -2.69 15.75 -0.85
N ILE A 78 -2.00 16.84 -1.18
CA ILE A 78 -0.54 16.85 -1.34
C ILE A 78 0.17 16.52 -0.02
N SER A 79 -0.30 17.08 1.11
CA SER A 79 0.23 16.75 2.43
C SER A 79 0.06 15.26 2.78
N MET A 80 -1.05 14.64 2.35
CA MET A 80 -1.25 13.19 2.50
C MET A 80 -0.21 12.39 1.71
N VAL A 81 0.12 12.80 0.46
CA VAL A 81 1.19 12.17 -0.33
C VAL A 81 2.54 12.31 0.38
N ILE A 82 2.88 13.50 0.86
CA ILE A 82 4.16 13.75 1.55
C ILE A 82 4.27 12.88 2.82
N GLY A 83 3.18 12.78 3.59
CA GLY A 83 3.12 11.92 4.77
C GLY A 83 3.35 10.44 4.42
N SER A 84 2.72 9.95 3.36
CA SER A 84 2.94 8.60 2.85
C SER A 84 4.38 8.38 2.37
N VAL A 85 4.97 9.31 1.62
CA VAL A 85 6.39 9.23 1.20
C VAL A 85 7.32 9.10 2.41
N ALA A 86 7.11 9.93 3.44
CA ALA A 86 7.95 9.92 4.63
C ALA A 86 7.86 8.59 5.39
N LEU A 87 6.65 8.04 5.53
CA LEU A 87 6.42 6.78 6.24
C LEU A 87 6.85 5.56 5.45
N GLN A 88 6.63 5.55 4.12
CA GLN A 88 7.06 4.48 3.24
C GLN A 88 8.59 4.30 3.24
N PHE A 89 9.34 5.39 3.42
CA PHE A 89 10.80 5.31 3.55
C PHE A 89 11.23 4.54 4.80
N LEU A 90 10.44 4.59 5.88
CA LEU A 90 10.69 3.90 7.15
C LEU A 90 10.14 2.47 7.14
N ILE A 91 8.92 2.29 6.65
CA ILE A 91 8.20 1.01 6.60
C ILE A 91 8.28 0.54 5.15
N SER A 92 9.39 -0.10 4.76
CA SER A 92 9.63 -0.56 3.38
C SER A 92 8.73 -1.76 2.98
N SER A 93 7.41 -1.59 3.08
CA SER A 93 6.37 -2.56 2.73
C SER A 93 5.03 -1.85 2.52
N GLY A 94 4.54 -1.82 1.28
CA GLY A 94 3.31 -1.09 0.93
C GLY A 94 2.04 -1.65 1.59
N SER A 95 1.89 -2.98 1.66
CA SER A 95 0.73 -3.59 2.33
C SER A 95 0.70 -3.34 3.84
N GLY A 96 1.88 -3.28 4.47
CA GLY A 96 2.01 -2.98 5.90
C GLY A 96 1.69 -1.53 6.20
N GLU A 97 2.25 -0.61 5.42
CA GLU A 97 1.98 0.82 5.51
C GLU A 97 0.50 1.14 5.31
N SER A 98 -0.10 0.66 4.22
CA SER A 98 -1.52 0.90 3.92
C SER A 98 -2.45 0.42 5.04
N THR A 99 -2.12 -0.69 5.71
CA THR A 99 -2.92 -1.21 6.84
C THR A 99 -2.92 -0.26 8.04
N VAL A 100 -1.83 0.47 8.24
CA VAL A 100 -1.64 1.41 9.36
C VAL A 100 -2.17 2.80 9.01
N LEU A 101 -1.93 3.26 7.78
CA LEU A 101 -2.26 4.63 7.35
C LEU A 101 -3.72 4.84 7.02
N MET A 102 -4.37 3.88 6.36
CA MET A 102 -5.75 4.05 5.90
C MET A 102 -6.75 4.36 7.03
N PRO A 103 -6.66 3.75 8.23
CA PRO A 103 -7.48 4.13 9.38
C PRO A 103 -7.35 5.60 9.81
N ILE A 104 -6.23 6.26 9.50
CA ILE A 104 -5.98 7.67 9.83
C ILE A 104 -6.38 8.57 8.66
N LEU A 105 -5.94 8.24 7.45
CA LEU A 105 -6.14 9.06 6.25
C LEU A 105 -7.59 9.11 5.80
N VAL A 106 -8.36 8.06 6.04
CA VAL A 106 -9.78 8.01 5.70
C VAL A 106 -10.61 9.02 6.51
N PRO A 107 -10.63 9.00 7.85
CA PRO A 107 -11.37 10.01 8.61
C PRO A 107 -10.78 11.41 8.42
N LEU A 108 -9.46 11.54 8.24
CA LEU A 108 -8.85 12.83 7.88
C LEU A 108 -9.37 13.37 6.54
N SER A 109 -9.53 12.51 5.53
CA SER A 109 -10.10 12.91 4.23
C SER A 109 -11.55 13.36 4.36
N ASP A 110 -12.34 12.67 5.18
CA ASP A 110 -13.74 13.03 5.43
C ASP A 110 -13.83 14.42 6.10
N LEU A 111 -12.92 14.74 7.05
CA LEU A 111 -12.86 16.04 7.73
C LEU A 111 -12.39 17.19 6.83
N LEU A 112 -11.50 16.91 5.88
CA LEU A 112 -10.96 17.92 4.94
C LEU A 112 -11.81 18.05 3.66
N HIS A 113 -12.96 17.37 3.59
CA HIS A 113 -13.81 17.29 2.39
C HIS A 113 -13.08 16.77 1.14
N ILE A 114 -12.14 15.85 1.34
CA ILE A 114 -11.39 15.14 0.30
C ILE A 114 -12.04 13.77 0.12
N THR A 115 -12.17 13.30 -1.12
CA THR A 115 -12.73 11.97 -1.35
C THR A 115 -11.78 10.88 -0.84
N ARG A 116 -12.34 9.82 -0.25
CA ARG A 116 -11.57 8.64 0.20
C ARG A 116 -10.72 8.02 -0.92
N GLN A 117 -11.15 8.16 -2.18
CA GLN A 117 -10.38 7.70 -3.35
C GLN A 117 -9.08 8.48 -3.50
N VAL A 118 -9.11 9.79 -3.30
CA VAL A 118 -7.91 10.64 -3.32
C VAL A 118 -6.98 10.28 -2.15
N ALA A 119 -7.53 9.93 -0.98
CA ALA A 119 -6.72 9.43 0.13
C ALA A 119 -5.98 8.13 -0.22
N VAL A 120 -6.67 7.14 -0.83
CA VAL A 120 -6.03 5.90 -1.32
C VAL A 120 -4.97 6.24 -2.37
N GLN A 121 -5.30 7.12 -3.31
CA GLN A 121 -4.40 7.51 -4.38
C GLN A 121 -3.15 8.24 -3.84
N ALA A 122 -3.30 9.02 -2.77
CA ALA A 122 -2.18 9.69 -2.12
C ALA A 122 -1.18 8.69 -1.53
N VAL A 123 -1.67 7.63 -0.89
CA VAL A 123 -0.84 6.50 -0.42
C VAL A 123 -0.14 5.86 -1.60
N MET A 124 -0.88 5.45 -2.64
CA MET A 124 -0.32 4.78 -3.81
C MET A 124 0.76 5.61 -4.53
N PHE A 125 0.58 6.93 -4.60
CA PHE A 125 1.61 7.83 -5.15
C PHE A 125 2.85 7.88 -4.26
N GLY A 126 2.69 7.92 -2.94
CA GLY A 126 3.81 7.85 -2.01
C GLY A 126 4.59 6.54 -2.13
N GLU A 127 3.87 5.41 -2.18
CA GLU A 127 4.45 4.07 -2.39
C GLU A 127 5.22 4.00 -3.71
N GLY A 128 4.62 4.46 -4.81
CA GLY A 128 5.25 4.44 -6.13
C GLY A 128 6.52 5.28 -6.21
N PHE A 129 6.49 6.48 -5.61
CA PHE A 129 7.65 7.36 -5.57
C PHE A 129 8.81 6.74 -4.78
N VAL A 130 8.56 6.28 -3.55
CA VAL A 130 9.60 5.73 -2.70
C VAL A 130 10.14 4.40 -3.25
N ASN A 131 9.30 3.53 -3.79
CA ASN A 131 9.78 2.27 -4.38
C ASN A 131 10.68 2.46 -5.61
N THR A 132 10.63 3.63 -6.26
CA THR A 132 11.52 3.96 -7.38
C THR A 132 12.93 4.30 -6.90
N ILE A 133 13.06 4.79 -5.67
CA ILE A 133 14.31 5.32 -5.12
C ILE A 133 14.89 4.41 -4.02
N ASN A 134 14.07 3.79 -3.19
CA ASN A 134 14.51 3.13 -1.97
C ASN A 134 15.30 1.84 -2.28
N PRO A 135 16.58 1.73 -1.85
CA PRO A 135 17.41 0.57 -2.15
C PRO A 135 16.96 -0.70 -1.44
N THR A 136 16.11 -0.58 -0.41
CA THR A 136 15.54 -1.72 0.30
C THR A 136 14.34 -2.33 -0.42
N SER A 137 13.84 -1.70 -1.50
CA SER A 137 12.75 -2.26 -2.30
C SER A 137 13.25 -3.46 -3.12
N GLY A 138 12.82 -4.66 -2.71
CA GLY A 138 13.19 -5.91 -3.39
C GLY A 138 12.74 -5.95 -4.86
N VAL A 139 11.63 -5.28 -5.19
CA VAL A 139 11.14 -5.17 -6.58
C VAL A 139 12.10 -4.33 -7.42
N LEU A 140 12.49 -3.16 -6.93
CA LEU A 140 13.47 -2.30 -7.61
C LEU A 140 14.79 -3.06 -7.84
N MET A 141 15.31 -3.71 -6.80
CA MET A 141 16.56 -4.47 -6.89
C MET A 141 16.46 -5.65 -7.86
N GLY A 142 15.32 -6.34 -7.89
CA GLY A 142 15.07 -7.42 -8.86
C GLY A 142 15.06 -6.92 -10.31
N VAL A 143 14.39 -5.79 -10.57
CA VAL A 143 14.36 -5.18 -11.92
C VAL A 143 15.74 -4.71 -12.35
N LEU A 144 16.48 -4.04 -11.47
CA LEU A 144 17.85 -3.58 -11.74
C LEU A 144 18.81 -4.76 -12.01
N ALA A 145 18.69 -5.84 -11.24
CA ALA A 145 19.46 -7.05 -11.47
C ALA A 145 19.14 -7.70 -12.83
N SER A 146 17.87 -7.75 -13.23
CA SER A 146 17.45 -8.32 -14.52
C SER A 146 17.87 -7.46 -15.72
N SER A 147 18.00 -6.15 -15.53
CA SER A 147 18.37 -5.19 -16.58
C SER A 147 19.87 -4.90 -16.65
N GLY A 148 20.67 -5.39 -15.71
CA GLY A 148 22.11 -5.15 -15.63
C GLY A 148 22.48 -3.70 -15.27
N ILE A 149 21.55 -2.91 -14.75
CA ILE A 149 21.76 -1.51 -14.37
C ILE A 149 22.16 -1.46 -12.90
N SER A 150 23.26 -0.77 -12.59
CA SER A 150 23.64 -0.54 -11.18
C SER A 150 22.70 0.49 -10.54
N TYR A 151 22.37 0.30 -9.26
CA TYR A 151 21.50 1.20 -8.51
C TYR A 151 21.96 2.66 -8.57
N GLY A 152 23.27 2.93 -8.51
CA GLY A 152 23.80 4.30 -8.64
C GLY A 152 23.51 4.95 -10.00
N LYS A 153 23.52 4.17 -11.10
CA LYS A 153 23.14 4.69 -12.43
C LYS A 153 21.65 4.98 -12.52
N TRP A 154 20.82 4.11 -11.94
CA TRP A 154 19.38 4.30 -11.88
C TRP A 154 19.01 5.55 -11.07
N LEU A 155 19.61 5.71 -9.89
CA LEU A 155 19.38 6.85 -9.02
C LEU A 155 19.74 8.16 -9.74
N ASN A 156 20.89 8.20 -10.42
CA ASN A 156 21.29 9.36 -11.23
C ASN A 156 20.31 9.67 -12.36
N SER A 157 19.68 8.64 -12.95
CA SER A 157 18.69 8.81 -14.01
C SER A 157 17.34 9.32 -13.48
N CYS A 158 17.03 9.11 -12.20
CA CYS A 158 15.81 9.63 -11.57
C CYS A 158 15.89 11.14 -11.27
N PHE A 159 17.10 11.71 -11.21
CA PHE A 159 17.35 13.11 -10.88
C PHE A 159 17.95 13.93 -12.03
N HIS A 160 17.97 13.36 -13.25
CA HIS A 160 18.33 14.04 -14.51
C HIS A 160 17.07 14.33 -15.34
#